data_AF-A0A1G3AC99-F1
#
_entry.id   AF-A0A1G3AC99-F1
#
_cell.length_a   1.000
_cell.length_b   1.000
_cell.length_c   1.000
_cell.angle_alpha   90.00
_cell.angle_beta   90.00
_cell.angle_gamma   90.00
#
_symmetry.space_group_name_H-M   'P 1'
#
loop_
_entity.id
_entity.type
_entity.pdbx_description
1 polymer ?
#
loop_
_entity_poly.entity_id
_entity_poly.type
_entity_poly.pdbx_seq_one_letter_code
_entity_poly.pdbx_strand_id
1 'polypeptide(L)'
;MRFERKITITSLFGGLAAILVALVLLWTGLFDRSTRLILTFLILALWIGFALSVRNKVAFPLRTILNILGALREGDYSMRLRGGGRDDAMSELAWELNRLVQFLQGQRFDVVESTALLRKILAQIDVALFGFDSSGVLQWVNDSGRQLLKLNEEEIIGCHAEKFGLDLCLKGPTPRIVDLSLPGGAGRWELRRATYREKGVSHQLLFLSDMTRTLHEEERQAWRRLIQILRHEINNSLTPIQSVAQSLQTRLKQESRSTGWEDDVREGLEIIAERSEVLGSFIASYSKLTRLPEPTFAQMKVETWIHHVAGLETRLSVDILPGPDLTIRADRSQLDQLLINIVSNAVEASLDAKQPAAGNVTITWRISGSFLEVWVDDDGLGLDTSIDPFVPFFTTKPQGSGIGLALSRQIAEAHGGTLTLENHRDAPGCRASLRLPVGG
;
A
#
# COMPACT_ATOMS: atom_id res chain seq x y z
N MET A 1 20.82 -54.90 -33.89
CA MET A 1 22.28 -54.87 -33.63
C MET A 1 22.70 -53.47 -33.21
N ARG A 2 23.52 -53.32 -32.15
CA ARG A 2 24.02 -52.01 -31.69
C ARG A 2 24.75 -51.28 -32.83
N PHE A 3 24.54 -49.97 -32.97
CA PHE A 3 25.16 -49.13 -34.02
C PHE A 3 26.69 -49.28 -34.07
N GLU A 4 27.32 -49.39 -32.91
CA GLU A 4 28.76 -49.69 -32.78
C GLU A 4 29.18 -51.01 -33.43
N ARG A 5 28.33 -52.05 -33.32
CA ARG A 5 28.59 -53.36 -33.92
C ARG A 5 28.45 -53.30 -35.44
N LYS A 6 27.56 -52.45 -35.96
CA LYS A 6 27.46 -52.19 -37.41
C LYS A 6 28.73 -51.52 -37.94
N ILE A 7 29.24 -50.49 -37.25
CA ILE A 7 30.48 -49.79 -37.65
C ILE A 7 31.68 -50.73 -37.69
N THR A 8 31.84 -51.59 -36.67
CA THR A 8 32.92 -52.59 -36.67
C THR A 8 32.78 -53.63 -37.78
N ILE A 9 31.55 -54.03 -38.08
CA ILE A 9 31.30 -55.00 -39.15
C ILE A 9 31.60 -54.34 -40.49
N THR A 10 31.11 -53.13 -40.75
CA THR A 10 31.36 -52.43 -42.02
C THR A 10 32.83 -52.07 -42.22
N SER A 11 33.57 -51.70 -41.16
CA SER A 11 35.01 -51.42 -41.26
C SER A 11 35.84 -52.68 -41.54
N LEU A 12 35.46 -53.83 -40.95
CA LEU A 12 36.05 -55.12 -41.27
C LEU A 12 35.72 -55.52 -42.71
N PHE A 13 34.44 -55.55 -43.10
CA PHE A 13 34.03 -55.94 -44.46
C PHE A 13 34.64 -55.06 -45.55
N GLY A 14 34.84 -53.76 -45.30
CA GLY A 14 35.47 -52.85 -46.26
C GLY A 14 36.93 -53.16 -46.58
N GLY A 15 37.69 -53.72 -45.62
CA GLY A 15 39.09 -54.11 -45.83
C GLY A 15 39.28 -55.56 -46.31
N LEU A 16 38.24 -56.39 -46.18
CA LEU A 16 38.31 -57.84 -46.38
C LEU A 16 38.75 -58.24 -47.80
N ALA A 17 38.21 -57.57 -48.83
CA ALA A 17 38.58 -57.86 -50.22
C ALA A 17 40.05 -57.53 -50.52
N ALA A 18 40.54 -56.39 -50.05
CA ALA A 18 41.94 -55.98 -50.24
C ALA A 18 42.91 -56.91 -49.51
N ILE A 19 42.54 -57.37 -48.31
CA ILE A 19 43.36 -58.30 -47.52
C ILE A 19 43.38 -59.68 -48.14
N LEU A 20 42.25 -60.17 -48.64
CA LEU A 20 42.19 -61.43 -49.39
C LEU A 20 43.13 -61.40 -50.59
N VAL A 21 43.11 -60.33 -51.39
CA VAL A 21 44.03 -60.17 -52.53
C VAL A 21 45.50 -60.12 -52.07
N ALA A 22 45.80 -59.36 -51.00
CA ALA A 22 47.16 -59.27 -50.45
C ALA A 22 47.66 -60.62 -49.93
N LEU A 23 46.81 -61.40 -49.26
CA LEU A 23 47.14 -62.74 -48.77
C LEU A 23 47.33 -63.72 -49.93
N VAL A 24 46.48 -63.68 -50.96
CA VAL A 24 46.64 -64.52 -52.16
C VAL A 24 47.99 -64.24 -52.82
N LEU A 25 48.33 -62.97 -53.10
CA LEU A 25 49.61 -62.59 -53.71
C LEU A 25 50.82 -63.02 -52.86
N LEU A 26 50.72 -62.87 -51.54
CA LEU A 26 51.77 -63.25 -50.60
C LEU A 26 52.01 -64.76 -50.54
N TRP A 27 50.95 -65.55 -50.64
CA TRP A 27 51.03 -67.01 -50.61
C TRP A 27 51.40 -67.63 -51.96
N THR A 28 51.12 -66.95 -53.08
CA THR A 28 51.57 -67.35 -54.43
C THR A 28 53.00 -66.90 -54.77
N GLY A 29 53.58 -65.98 -54.00
CA GLY A 29 54.92 -65.44 -54.23
C GLY A 29 56.07 -66.37 -53.81
N LEU A 30 57.27 -66.12 -54.36
CA LEU A 30 58.51 -66.86 -54.08
C LEU A 30 59.20 -66.38 -52.78
N PHE A 31 58.47 -66.34 -51.67
CA PHE A 31 59.01 -65.96 -50.35
C PHE A 31 59.32 -67.18 -49.49
N ASP A 32 60.29 -67.06 -48.57
CA ASP A 32 60.53 -68.09 -47.55
C ASP A 32 59.31 -68.27 -46.62
N ARG A 33 59.11 -69.50 -46.11
CA ARG A 33 57.95 -69.86 -45.28
C ARG A 33 57.86 -69.00 -44.02
N SER A 34 59.00 -68.65 -43.42
CA SER A 34 59.08 -67.81 -42.22
C SER A 34 58.56 -66.41 -42.51
N THR A 35 58.98 -65.83 -43.64
CA THR A 35 58.57 -64.49 -44.08
C THR A 35 57.08 -64.39 -44.38
N ARG A 36 56.48 -65.43 -44.97
CA ARG A 36 55.04 -65.46 -45.25
C ARG A 36 54.19 -65.40 -43.99
N LEU A 37 54.57 -66.14 -42.95
CA LEU A 37 53.83 -66.16 -41.67
C LEU A 37 53.90 -64.81 -40.95
N ILE A 38 55.09 -64.20 -40.90
CA ILE A 38 55.30 -62.90 -40.24
C ILE A 38 54.45 -61.81 -40.93
N LEU A 39 54.49 -61.75 -42.27
CA LEU A 39 53.72 -60.75 -43.02
C LEU A 39 52.21 -60.98 -42.94
N THR A 40 51.75 -62.24 -42.93
CA THR A 40 50.33 -62.56 -42.72
C THR A 40 49.84 -62.04 -41.38
N PHE A 41 50.60 -62.27 -40.31
CA PHE A 41 50.26 -61.77 -38.98
C PHE A 41 50.26 -60.24 -38.92
N LEU A 42 51.26 -59.59 -39.53
CA LEU A 42 51.36 -58.14 -39.59
C LEU A 42 50.15 -57.50 -40.29
N ILE A 43 49.74 -58.04 -41.44
CA ILE A 43 48.58 -57.55 -42.21
C ILE A 43 47.28 -57.69 -41.40
N LEU A 44 47.06 -58.85 -40.78
CA LEU A 44 45.88 -59.08 -39.94
C LEU A 44 45.87 -58.17 -38.70
N ALA A 45 47.01 -58.00 -38.05
CA ALA A 45 47.14 -57.12 -36.89
C ALA A 45 46.87 -55.65 -37.25
N LEU A 46 47.41 -55.16 -38.38
CA LEU A 46 47.15 -53.82 -38.88
C LEU A 46 45.67 -53.61 -39.24
N TRP A 47 45.03 -54.61 -39.86
CA TRP A 47 43.61 -54.52 -40.22
C TRP A 47 42.70 -54.48 -38.99
N ILE A 48 42.93 -55.37 -38.03
CA ILE A 48 42.17 -55.39 -36.78
C ILE A 48 42.42 -54.10 -36.00
N GLY A 49 43.67 -53.64 -35.93
CA GLY A 49 44.05 -52.36 -35.32
C GLY A 49 43.34 -51.18 -35.96
N PHE A 50 43.24 -51.14 -37.29
CA PHE A 50 42.50 -50.12 -38.03
C PHE A 50 40.99 -50.16 -37.71
N ALA A 51 40.37 -51.33 -37.75
CA ALA A 51 38.95 -51.49 -37.44
C ALA A 51 38.61 -51.05 -36.01
N LEU A 52 39.47 -51.35 -35.03
CA LEU A 52 39.33 -50.90 -33.65
C LEU A 52 39.56 -49.39 -33.50
N SER A 53 40.52 -48.82 -34.22
CA SER A 53 40.80 -47.38 -34.22
C SER A 53 39.60 -46.58 -34.75
N VAL A 54 39.00 -47.01 -35.87
CA VAL A 54 37.79 -46.40 -36.42
C VAL A 54 36.63 -46.48 -35.43
N ARG A 55 36.44 -47.63 -34.78
CA ARG A 55 35.40 -47.80 -33.75
C ARG A 55 35.57 -46.78 -32.62
N ASN A 56 36.79 -46.63 -32.09
CA ASN A 56 37.05 -45.72 -30.97
C ASN A 56 36.87 -44.25 -31.38
N LYS A 57 37.30 -43.87 -32.59
CA LYS A 57 37.13 -42.50 -33.10
C LYS A 57 35.67 -42.09 -33.30
N VAL A 58 34.78 -43.02 -33.67
CA VAL A 58 33.37 -42.72 -33.93
C VAL A 58 32.47 -42.93 -32.71
N ALA A 59 32.69 -44.01 -31.95
CA ALA A 59 31.80 -44.37 -30.85
C ALA A 59 31.98 -43.47 -29.62
N PHE A 60 33.20 -43.01 -29.34
CA PHE A 60 33.49 -42.21 -28.14
C PHE A 60 32.79 -40.83 -28.18
N PRO A 61 32.89 -40.02 -29.24
CA PRO A 61 32.19 -38.73 -29.31
C PRO A 61 30.67 -38.86 -29.20
N LEU A 62 30.06 -39.86 -29.83
CA LEU A 62 28.61 -40.08 -29.79
C LEU A 62 28.12 -40.40 -28.38
N ARG A 63 28.85 -41.21 -27.62
CA ARG A 63 28.51 -41.49 -26.21
C ARG A 63 28.60 -40.23 -25.35
N THR A 64 29.63 -39.41 -25.57
CA THR A 64 29.79 -38.14 -24.85
C THR A 64 28.64 -37.17 -25.12
N ILE A 65 28.19 -37.06 -26.37
CA ILE A 65 27.02 -36.23 -26.74
C ILE A 65 25.75 -36.76 -26.06
N LEU A 66 25.52 -38.08 -26.09
CA LEU A 66 24.35 -38.69 -25.43
C LEU A 66 24.36 -38.46 -23.92
N ASN A 67 25.54 -38.54 -23.28
CA ASN A 67 25.66 -38.25 -21.85
C ASN A 67 25.34 -36.79 -21.52
N ILE A 68 25.78 -35.85 -22.36
CA ILE A 68 25.48 -34.42 -22.18
C ILE A 68 24.02 -34.12 -22.44
N LEU A 69 23.40 -34.72 -23.45
CA LEU A 69 21.95 -34.61 -23.66
C LEU A 69 21.17 -35.21 -22.49
N GLY A 70 21.65 -36.31 -21.91
CA GLY A 70 21.09 -36.88 -20.69
C GLY A 70 21.13 -35.90 -19.52
N ALA A 71 22.29 -35.29 -19.28
CA ALA A 71 22.45 -34.28 -18.23
C ALA A 71 21.65 -33.01 -18.48
N LEU A 72 21.54 -32.56 -19.74
CA LEU A 72 20.73 -31.41 -20.12
C LEU A 72 19.24 -31.66 -19.83
N ARG A 73 18.77 -32.90 -20.01
CA ARG A 73 17.41 -33.32 -19.65
C ARG A 73 17.18 -33.28 -18.13
N GLU A 74 18.21 -33.54 -17.35
CA GLU A 74 18.20 -33.46 -15.88
C GLU A 74 18.46 -32.04 -15.36
N GLY A 75 18.67 -31.07 -16.27
CA GLY A 75 18.89 -29.67 -15.93
C GLY A 75 20.31 -29.33 -15.48
N ASP A 76 21.28 -30.21 -15.74
CA ASP A 76 22.71 -29.92 -15.53
C ASP A 76 23.31 -29.32 -16.81
N TYR A 77 23.51 -28.00 -16.79
CA TYR A 77 24.08 -27.22 -17.90
C TYR A 77 25.58 -26.95 -17.72
N SER A 78 26.24 -27.56 -16.73
CA SER A 78 27.66 -27.31 -16.43
C SER A 78 28.62 -28.00 -17.40
N MET A 79 28.16 -29.07 -18.07
CA MET A 79 28.98 -29.87 -18.97
C MET A 79 29.20 -29.23 -20.34
N ARG A 80 30.41 -29.41 -20.88
CA ARG A 80 30.82 -28.89 -22.19
C ARG A 80 31.52 -29.96 -23.00
N LEU A 81 31.26 -30.01 -24.31
CA LEU A 81 32.05 -30.80 -25.24
C LEU A 81 33.35 -30.10 -25.56
N ARG A 82 34.46 -30.82 -25.48
CA ARG A 82 35.71 -30.39 -26.11
C ARG A 82 35.60 -30.68 -27.61
N GLY A 83 35.62 -29.63 -28.42
CA GLY A 83 35.75 -29.76 -29.87
C GLY A 83 37.13 -30.29 -30.25
N GLY A 84 37.17 -31.27 -31.17
CA GLY A 84 38.40 -31.67 -31.85
C GLY A 84 38.83 -30.60 -32.87
N GLY A 85 39.93 -30.83 -33.59
CA GLY A 85 40.54 -29.85 -34.51
C GLY A 85 39.58 -29.20 -35.53
N ARG A 86 40.02 -28.06 -36.07
CA ARG A 86 39.32 -27.27 -37.11
C ARG A 86 39.11 -28.15 -38.37
N ASP A 87 37.88 -28.23 -38.86
CA ASP A 87 37.37 -29.03 -40.01
C ASP A 87 36.90 -30.48 -39.78
N ASP A 88 36.22 -30.77 -38.67
CA ASP A 88 35.44 -32.02 -38.51
C ASP A 88 33.95 -31.70 -38.26
N ALA A 89 33.05 -32.39 -38.95
CA ALA A 89 31.60 -32.29 -38.74
C ALA A 89 31.21 -32.56 -37.27
N MET A 90 31.99 -33.40 -36.57
CA MET A 90 31.80 -33.62 -35.13
C MET A 90 32.19 -32.40 -34.28
N SER A 91 33.17 -31.62 -34.73
CA SER A 91 33.57 -30.37 -34.08
C SER A 91 32.51 -29.28 -34.26
N GLU A 92 31.90 -29.18 -35.45
CA GLU A 92 30.76 -28.29 -35.68
C GLU A 92 29.57 -28.65 -34.79
N LEU A 93 29.22 -29.94 -34.70
CA LEU A 93 28.15 -30.41 -33.83
C LEU A 93 28.45 -30.13 -32.34
N ALA A 94 29.69 -30.34 -31.91
CA ALA A 94 30.12 -30.02 -30.55
C ALA A 94 30.01 -28.52 -30.25
N TRP A 95 30.37 -27.68 -31.22
CA TRP A 95 30.25 -26.22 -31.11
C TRP A 95 28.79 -25.78 -31.00
N GLU A 96 27.92 -26.29 -31.87
CA GLU A 96 26.49 -25.93 -31.87
C GLU A 96 25.79 -26.42 -30.60
N LEU A 97 26.12 -27.63 -30.12
CA LEU A 97 25.58 -28.14 -28.85
C LEU A 97 26.06 -27.31 -27.65
N ASN A 98 27.34 -26.91 -27.61
CA ASN A 98 27.84 -26.01 -26.57
C ASN A 98 27.13 -24.64 -26.60
N ARG A 99 26.85 -24.11 -27.80
CA ARG A 99 26.11 -22.86 -27.97
C ARG A 99 24.68 -22.97 -27.45
N LEU A 100 24.01 -24.08 -27.71
CA LEU A 100 22.67 -24.37 -27.16
C LEU A 100 22.70 -24.50 -25.63
N VAL A 101 23.68 -25.20 -25.07
CA VAL A 101 23.87 -25.32 -23.61
C VAL A 101 24.02 -23.92 -22.98
N GLN A 102 24.87 -23.07 -23.55
CA GLN A 102 25.07 -21.70 -23.08
C GLN A 102 23.80 -20.85 -23.18
N PHE A 103 23.06 -20.95 -24.29
CA PHE A 103 21.79 -20.25 -24.46
C PHE A 103 20.76 -20.65 -23.41
N LEU A 104 20.58 -21.96 -23.18
CA LEU A 104 19.65 -22.47 -22.17
C LEU A 104 20.08 -22.11 -20.75
N GLN A 105 21.39 -22.14 -20.47
CA GLN A 105 21.93 -21.72 -19.18
C GLN A 105 21.64 -20.24 -18.92
N GLY A 106 21.83 -19.37 -19.92
CA GLY A 106 21.49 -17.95 -19.84
C GLY A 106 20.01 -17.73 -19.55
N GLN A 107 19.12 -18.37 -20.32
CA GLN A 107 17.67 -18.27 -20.10
C GLN A 107 17.24 -18.73 -18.70
N ARG A 108 17.83 -19.81 -18.18
CA ARG A 108 17.55 -20.26 -16.81
C ARG A 108 18.05 -19.25 -15.78
N PHE A 109 19.22 -18.67 -15.99
CA PHE A 109 19.77 -17.66 -15.09
C PHE A 109 18.86 -16.42 -15.05
N ASP A 110 18.41 -15.93 -16.21
CA ASP A 110 17.50 -14.78 -16.31
C ASP A 110 16.18 -15.02 -15.55
N VAL A 111 15.62 -16.24 -15.65
CA VAL A 111 14.41 -16.63 -14.91
C VAL A 111 14.67 -16.66 -13.39
N VAL A 112 15.80 -17.23 -12.96
CA VAL A 112 16.17 -17.28 -11.53
C VAL A 112 16.41 -15.88 -10.98
N GLU A 113 17.10 -15.01 -11.72
CA GLU A 113 17.36 -13.63 -11.32
C GLU A 113 16.07 -12.82 -11.24
N SER A 114 15.21 -12.90 -12.26
CA SER A 114 13.92 -12.19 -12.29
C SER A 114 13.01 -12.63 -11.15
N THR A 115 12.93 -13.93 -10.87
CA THR A 115 12.13 -14.45 -9.75
C THR A 115 12.70 -14.07 -8.39
N ALA A 116 14.02 -14.04 -8.23
CA ALA A 116 14.68 -13.55 -7.01
C ALA A 116 14.45 -12.05 -6.79
N LEU A 117 14.51 -11.23 -7.85
CA LEU A 117 14.20 -9.80 -7.79
C LEU A 117 12.75 -9.57 -7.37
N LEU A 118 11.79 -10.26 -8.00
CA LEU A 118 10.37 -10.17 -7.63
C LEU A 118 10.15 -10.55 -6.16
N ARG A 119 10.80 -11.61 -5.66
CA ARG A 119 10.74 -11.99 -4.24
C ARG A 119 11.30 -10.89 -3.32
N LYS A 120 12.42 -10.27 -3.68
CA LYS A 120 13.00 -9.15 -2.90
C LYS A 120 12.08 -7.94 -2.86
N ILE A 121 11.49 -7.56 -4.00
CA ILE A 121 10.52 -6.46 -4.08
C ILE A 121 9.31 -6.77 -3.18
N LEU A 122 8.75 -7.97 -3.28
CA LEU A 122 7.61 -8.40 -2.46
C LEU A 122 7.93 -8.46 -0.96
N ALA A 123 9.18 -8.76 -0.58
CA ALA A 123 9.62 -8.78 0.82
C ALA A 123 9.84 -7.37 1.40
N GLN A 124 10.10 -6.37 0.56
CA GLN A 124 10.31 -4.99 1.00
C GLN A 124 9.00 -4.19 1.11
N ILE A 125 7.91 -4.70 0.53
CA ILE A 125 6.59 -4.10 0.60
C ILE A 125 5.83 -4.70 1.79
N ASP A 126 5.39 -3.86 2.72
CA ASP A 126 4.59 -4.22 3.90
C ASP A 126 3.12 -4.57 3.53
N VAL A 127 2.91 -5.39 2.50
CA VAL A 127 1.60 -5.86 2.05
C VAL A 127 1.52 -7.36 2.21
N ALA A 128 0.52 -7.85 2.94
CA ALA A 128 0.26 -9.27 3.08
C ALA A 128 -0.46 -9.81 1.83
N LEU A 129 0.08 -10.86 1.23
CA LEU A 129 -0.40 -11.44 -0.01
C LEU A 129 -0.73 -12.93 0.18
N PHE A 130 -1.94 -13.30 -0.22
CA PHE A 130 -2.47 -14.65 -0.12
C PHE A 130 -3.01 -15.11 -1.47
N GLY A 131 -2.54 -16.26 -1.95
CA GLY A 131 -3.03 -16.89 -3.18
C GLY A 131 -3.97 -18.05 -2.89
N PHE A 132 -5.20 -17.95 -3.37
CA PHE A 132 -6.23 -18.97 -3.22
C PHE A 132 -6.59 -19.60 -4.56
N ASP A 133 -6.95 -20.89 -4.55
CA ASP A 133 -7.57 -21.54 -5.70
C ASP A 133 -9.08 -21.24 -5.83
N SER A 134 -9.73 -21.82 -6.84
CA SER A 134 -11.17 -21.64 -7.07
C SER A 134 -12.05 -22.17 -5.94
N SER A 135 -11.52 -23.06 -5.10
CA SER A 135 -12.21 -23.58 -3.92
C SER A 135 -11.91 -22.79 -2.64
N GLY A 136 -11.11 -21.72 -2.68
CA GLY A 136 -10.78 -20.94 -1.48
C GLY A 136 -9.71 -21.57 -0.59
N VAL A 137 -8.93 -22.52 -1.12
CA VAL A 137 -7.80 -23.13 -0.42
C VAL A 137 -6.53 -22.32 -0.70
N LEU A 138 -5.77 -22.02 0.36
CA LEU A 138 -4.54 -21.26 0.26
C LEU A 138 -3.42 -22.09 -0.37
N GLN A 139 -2.88 -21.62 -1.49
CA GLN A 139 -1.79 -22.26 -2.24
C GLN A 139 -0.43 -21.64 -1.91
N TRP A 140 -0.39 -20.34 -1.64
CA TRP A 140 0.85 -19.64 -1.31
C TRP A 140 0.58 -18.37 -0.50
N VAL A 141 1.61 -17.91 0.22
CA VAL A 141 1.59 -16.71 1.07
C VAL A 141 2.97 -16.06 1.08
N ASN A 142 3.04 -14.73 1.11
CA ASN A 142 4.32 -14.02 1.27
C ASN A 142 4.73 -13.88 2.74
N ASP A 143 5.95 -13.40 2.99
CA ASP A 143 6.49 -13.22 4.35
C ASP A 143 5.58 -12.36 5.24
N SER A 144 5.09 -11.25 4.71
CA SER A 144 4.17 -10.33 5.40
C SER A 144 2.86 -11.02 5.78
N GLY A 145 2.30 -11.85 4.91
CA GLY A 145 1.09 -12.64 5.21
C GLY A 145 1.32 -13.71 6.28
N ARG A 146 2.51 -14.34 6.31
CA ARG A 146 2.88 -15.28 7.38
C ARG A 146 3.01 -14.59 8.73
N GLN A 147 3.67 -13.42 8.76
CA GLN A 147 3.77 -12.61 9.97
C GLN A 147 2.39 -12.16 10.46
N LEU A 148 1.49 -11.81 9.55
CA LEU A 148 0.11 -11.42 9.87
C LEU A 148 -0.72 -12.58 10.46
N LEU A 149 -0.48 -13.82 10.03
CA LEU A 149 -1.14 -15.01 10.60
C LEU A 149 -0.41 -15.60 11.81
N LYS A 150 0.85 -15.22 12.08
CA LYS A 150 1.74 -15.83 13.10
C LYS A 150 1.81 -17.36 13.03
N LEU A 151 1.78 -17.91 11.83
CA LEU A 151 1.82 -19.34 11.57
C LEU A 151 2.95 -19.67 10.59
N ASN A 152 3.44 -20.91 10.64
CA ASN A 152 4.46 -21.39 9.71
C ASN A 152 3.82 -21.82 8.38
N GLU A 153 4.56 -21.73 7.28
CA GLU A 153 4.04 -22.03 5.93
C GLU A 153 3.37 -23.42 5.83
N GLU A 154 3.94 -24.43 6.49
CA GLU A 154 3.44 -25.81 6.52
C GLU A 154 2.06 -25.95 7.19
N GLU A 155 1.69 -25.02 8.07
CA GLU A 155 0.41 -25.05 8.81
C GLU A 155 -0.71 -24.28 8.10
N ILE A 156 -0.33 -23.44 7.12
CA ILE A 156 -1.23 -22.51 6.43
C ILE A 156 -1.57 -23.01 5.02
N ILE A 157 -0.59 -23.53 4.27
CA ILE A 157 -0.82 -24.02 2.91
C ILE A 157 -1.76 -25.22 2.93
N GLY A 158 -2.69 -25.27 1.98
CA GLY A 158 -3.70 -26.34 1.88
C GLY A 158 -4.90 -26.16 2.81
N CYS A 159 -4.93 -25.11 3.64
CA CYS A 159 -6.08 -24.79 4.47
C CYS A 159 -7.06 -23.85 3.76
N HIS A 160 -8.34 -23.97 4.13
CA HIS A 160 -9.40 -23.10 3.61
C HIS A 160 -9.35 -21.71 4.27
N ALA A 161 -9.73 -20.66 3.53
CA ALA A 161 -9.71 -19.27 3.99
C ALA A 161 -10.50 -19.03 5.29
N GLU A 162 -11.54 -19.83 5.54
CA GLU A 162 -12.38 -19.77 6.75
C GLU A 162 -11.58 -19.99 8.04
N LYS A 163 -10.57 -20.87 8.02
CA LYS A 163 -9.72 -21.16 9.19
C LYS A 163 -9.03 -19.91 9.73
N PHE A 164 -8.78 -18.93 8.86
CA PHE A 164 -8.06 -17.71 9.18
C PHE A 164 -8.97 -16.48 9.23
N GLY A 165 -10.30 -16.64 9.09
CA GLY A 165 -11.23 -15.51 9.02
C GLY A 165 -11.14 -14.71 7.71
N LEU A 166 -10.53 -15.27 6.66
CA LEU A 166 -10.32 -14.60 5.37
C LEU A 166 -11.42 -14.88 4.33
N ASP A 167 -12.43 -15.71 4.63
CA ASP A 167 -13.51 -16.03 3.65
C ASP A 167 -14.31 -14.78 3.23
N LEU A 168 -14.61 -13.89 4.18
CA LEU A 168 -15.26 -12.61 3.91
C LEU A 168 -14.42 -11.72 2.98
N CYS A 169 -13.10 -11.91 3.01
CA CYS A 169 -12.17 -11.19 2.16
C CYS A 169 -12.20 -11.67 0.71
N LEU A 170 -12.67 -12.90 0.43
CA LEU A 170 -12.78 -13.44 -0.94
C LEU A 170 -14.05 -12.97 -1.68
N LYS A 171 -15.06 -12.46 -0.97
CA LYS A 171 -16.37 -12.06 -1.52
C LYS A 171 -16.60 -10.53 -1.44
N GLY A 172 -17.53 -9.97 -2.23
CA GLY A 172 -17.94 -8.55 -2.18
C GLY A 172 -17.15 -7.59 -3.11
N PRO A 173 -17.33 -6.26 -3.02
CA PRO A 173 -16.62 -5.28 -3.87
C PRO A 173 -15.15 -5.08 -3.46
N THR A 174 -14.27 -4.74 -4.41
CA THR A 174 -12.84 -4.45 -4.22
C THR A 174 -12.43 -3.28 -5.12
N PRO A 175 -11.56 -2.34 -4.69
CA PRO A 175 -10.93 -2.23 -3.37
C PRO A 175 -11.89 -1.77 -2.27
N ARG A 176 -11.62 -2.14 -1.01
CA ARG A 176 -12.38 -1.65 0.17
C ARG A 176 -11.55 -1.73 1.45
N ILE A 177 -11.94 -0.98 2.47
CA ILE A 177 -11.35 -1.07 3.81
C ILE A 177 -12.13 -2.11 4.63
N VAL A 178 -11.41 -2.94 5.37
CA VAL A 178 -11.99 -3.96 6.26
C VAL A 178 -11.31 -3.93 7.62
N ASP A 179 -12.10 -4.03 8.68
CA ASP A 179 -11.61 -4.24 10.03
C ASP A 179 -11.37 -5.74 10.22
N LEU A 180 -10.10 -6.13 10.38
CA LEU A 180 -9.71 -7.53 10.57
C LEU A 180 -8.92 -7.67 11.87
N SER A 181 -9.28 -8.69 12.64
CA SER A 181 -8.53 -9.13 13.81
C SER A 181 -7.87 -10.46 13.49
N LEU A 182 -6.60 -10.42 13.12
CA LEU A 182 -5.79 -11.58 12.79
C LEU A 182 -4.76 -11.84 13.90
N PRO A 183 -4.23 -13.06 14.06
CA PRO A 183 -3.32 -13.39 15.17
C PRO A 183 -2.06 -12.52 15.24
N GLY A 184 -1.57 -12.05 14.09
CA GLY A 184 -0.41 -11.17 13.95
C GLY A 184 -0.68 -9.69 14.18
N GLY A 185 -1.93 -9.26 14.06
CA GLY A 185 -2.32 -7.86 14.24
C GLY A 185 -3.81 -7.64 13.99
N ALA A 186 -4.40 -6.72 14.74
CA ALA A 186 -5.76 -6.25 14.56
C ALA A 186 -5.75 -4.79 14.11
N GLY A 187 -6.59 -4.43 13.14
CA GLY A 187 -6.62 -3.07 12.62
C GLY A 187 -7.44 -2.91 11.34
N ARG A 188 -7.30 -1.72 10.73
CA ARG A 188 -7.92 -1.38 9.45
C ARG A 188 -6.99 -1.78 8.32
N TRP A 189 -7.49 -2.62 7.42
CA TRP A 189 -6.74 -3.11 6.28
C TRP A 189 -7.40 -2.65 4.98
N GLU A 190 -6.60 -2.10 4.06
CA GLU A 190 -7.05 -1.95 2.68
C GLU A 190 -6.98 -3.33 2.02
N LEU A 191 -8.14 -3.82 1.60
CA LEU A 191 -8.29 -5.07 0.89
C LEU A 191 -8.38 -4.81 -0.62
N ARG A 192 -7.51 -5.47 -1.37
CA ARG A 192 -7.60 -5.56 -2.84
C ARG A 192 -7.60 -7.01 -3.27
N ARG A 193 -8.34 -7.31 -4.34
CA ARG A 193 -8.29 -8.62 -4.99
C ARG A 193 -7.98 -8.52 -6.47
N ALA A 194 -7.20 -9.48 -6.94
CA ALA A 194 -6.97 -9.75 -8.35
C ALA A 194 -7.25 -11.22 -8.65
N THR A 195 -7.53 -11.54 -9.91
CA THR A 195 -7.67 -12.92 -10.39
C THR A 195 -6.62 -13.18 -11.45
N TYR A 196 -6.01 -14.36 -11.42
CA TYR A 196 -5.11 -14.81 -12.47
C TYR A 196 -5.45 -16.24 -12.89
N ARG A 197 -4.99 -16.64 -14.07
CA ARG A 197 -5.16 -18.01 -14.58
C ARG A 197 -3.82 -18.70 -14.69
N GLU A 198 -3.71 -19.87 -14.09
CA GLU A 198 -2.54 -20.74 -14.18
C GLU A 198 -2.97 -22.12 -14.65
N LYS A 199 -2.36 -22.62 -15.74
CA LYS A 199 -2.72 -23.91 -16.36
C LYS A 199 -4.23 -24.08 -16.64
N GLY A 200 -4.92 -22.98 -16.91
CA GLY A 200 -6.37 -22.96 -17.20
C GLY A 200 -7.27 -22.86 -15.96
N VAL A 201 -6.73 -22.97 -14.75
CA VAL A 201 -7.46 -22.82 -13.48
C VAL A 201 -7.43 -21.36 -13.03
N SER A 202 -8.56 -20.85 -12.54
CA SER A 202 -8.66 -19.49 -12.02
C SER A 202 -8.26 -19.47 -10.55
N HIS A 203 -7.35 -18.58 -10.21
CA HIS A 203 -6.85 -18.33 -8.86
C HIS A 203 -7.18 -16.90 -8.44
N GLN A 204 -7.30 -16.68 -7.14
CA GLN A 204 -7.52 -15.37 -6.53
C GLN A 204 -6.29 -14.94 -5.74
N LEU A 205 -5.91 -13.67 -5.88
CA LEU A 205 -4.87 -13.02 -5.10
C LEU A 205 -5.53 -11.98 -4.20
N LEU A 206 -5.30 -12.12 -2.90
CA LEU A 206 -5.76 -11.19 -1.88
C LEU A 206 -4.58 -10.39 -1.35
N PHE A 207 -4.69 -9.07 -1.42
CA PHE A 207 -3.73 -8.11 -0.90
C PHE A 207 -4.35 -7.41 0.32
N LEU A 208 -3.62 -7.38 1.43
CA LEU A 208 -3.99 -6.66 2.65
C LEU A 208 -2.86 -5.69 3.00
N SER A 209 -3.14 -4.39 2.93
CA SER A 209 -2.22 -3.31 3.33
C SER A 209 -2.66 -2.73 4.66
N ASP A 210 -1.76 -2.64 5.63
CA ASP A 210 -2.07 -2.06 6.94
C ASP A 210 -2.23 -0.54 6.85
N MET A 211 -3.43 -0.03 7.13
CA MET A 211 -3.71 1.42 7.17
C MET A 211 -3.62 2.00 8.60
N THR A 212 -3.49 1.14 9.60
CA THR A 212 -3.50 1.48 11.03
C THR A 212 -2.25 2.30 11.38
N ARG A 213 -1.08 1.93 10.87
CA ARG A 213 0.20 2.64 11.16
C ARG A 213 0.24 4.06 10.59
N THR A 214 -0.29 4.28 9.39
CA THR A 214 -0.27 5.59 8.74
C THR A 214 -1.24 6.56 9.39
N LEU A 215 -2.46 6.10 9.72
CA LEU A 215 -3.45 6.91 10.43
C LEU A 215 -2.97 7.29 11.84
N HIS A 216 -2.37 6.35 12.58
CA HIS A 216 -1.87 6.64 13.92
C HIS A 216 -0.71 7.64 13.94
N GLU A 217 0.16 7.71 12.94
CA GLU A 217 1.23 8.70 12.97
C GLU A 217 0.70 10.11 12.69
N GLU A 218 -0.25 10.28 11.75
CA GLU A 218 -0.95 11.55 11.53
C GLU A 218 -1.77 11.97 12.76
N GLU A 219 -2.55 11.07 13.34
CA GLU A 219 -3.27 11.32 14.60
C GLU A 219 -2.30 11.70 15.74
N ARG A 220 -1.18 11.00 15.87
CA ARG A 220 -0.21 11.24 16.94
C ARG A 220 0.55 12.55 16.73
N GLN A 221 0.79 12.96 15.49
CA GLN A 221 1.33 14.28 15.17
C GLN A 221 0.32 15.39 15.48
N ALA A 222 -0.95 15.22 15.09
CA ALA A 222 -2.03 16.13 15.46
C ALA A 222 -2.15 16.24 16.98
N TRP A 223 -2.11 15.13 17.71
CA TRP A 223 -2.16 15.08 19.17
C TRP A 223 -0.97 15.79 19.83
N ARG A 224 0.25 15.62 19.29
CA ARG A 224 1.43 16.36 19.77
C ARG A 224 1.29 17.87 19.56
N ARG A 225 0.79 18.30 18.39
CA ARG A 225 0.51 19.72 18.11
C ARG A 225 -0.51 20.28 19.10
N LEU A 226 -1.58 19.53 19.37
CA LEU A 226 -2.60 19.91 20.37
C LEU A 226 -2.01 20.06 21.78
N ILE A 227 -1.23 19.09 22.25
CA ILE A 227 -0.55 19.17 23.56
C ILE A 227 0.36 20.40 23.64
N GLN A 228 1.04 20.73 22.54
CA GLN A 228 1.92 21.90 22.50
C GLN A 228 1.12 23.20 22.58
N ILE A 229 0.03 23.34 21.83
CA ILE A 229 -0.89 24.49 21.90
C ILE A 229 -1.47 24.63 23.32
N LEU A 230 -1.97 23.53 23.90
CA LEU A 230 -2.49 23.51 25.28
C LEU A 230 -1.45 24.01 26.29
N ARG A 231 -0.21 23.52 26.17
CA ARG A 231 0.88 23.95 27.04
C ARG A 231 1.18 25.44 26.87
N HIS A 232 1.23 25.93 25.64
CA HIS A 232 1.47 27.34 25.38
C HIS A 232 0.36 28.20 25.98
N GLU A 233 -0.91 27.85 25.77
CA GLU A 233 -2.01 28.70 26.23
C GLU A 233 -2.17 28.70 27.75
N ILE A 234 -2.01 27.53 28.40
CA ILE A 234 -2.01 27.46 29.87
C ILE A 234 -0.87 28.33 30.44
N ASN A 235 0.35 28.20 29.90
CA ASN A 235 1.49 28.96 30.41
C ASN A 235 1.37 30.47 30.11
N ASN A 236 0.79 30.84 28.96
CA ASN A 236 0.56 32.23 28.56
C ASN A 236 -0.42 32.95 29.49
N SER A 237 -1.42 32.24 30.04
CA SER A 237 -2.34 32.81 31.03
C SER A 237 -1.79 32.73 32.45
N LEU A 238 -1.19 31.61 32.84
CA LEU A 238 -0.76 31.37 34.23
C LEU A 238 0.46 32.22 34.63
N THR A 239 1.42 32.43 33.70
CA THR A 239 2.67 33.14 34.01
C THR A 239 2.43 34.62 34.35
N PRO A 240 1.64 35.40 33.57
CA PRO A 240 1.30 36.77 33.93
C PRO A 240 0.48 36.86 35.23
N ILE A 241 -0.48 35.95 35.44
CA ILE A 241 -1.26 35.89 36.68
C ILE A 241 -0.32 35.74 37.88
N GLN A 242 0.62 34.80 37.81
CA GLN A 242 1.60 34.58 38.88
C GLN A 242 2.49 35.79 39.10
N SER A 243 3.01 36.41 38.04
CA SER A 243 3.89 37.58 38.11
C SER A 243 3.21 38.80 38.71
N VAL A 244 1.97 39.09 38.28
CA VAL A 244 1.17 40.21 38.79
C VAL A 244 0.77 39.94 40.25
N ALA A 245 0.33 38.73 40.58
CA ALA A 245 0.00 38.36 41.96
C ALA A 245 1.22 38.50 42.90
N GLN A 246 2.41 38.09 42.47
CA GLN A 246 3.66 38.26 43.23
C GLN A 246 4.00 39.74 43.45
N SER A 247 3.79 40.57 42.42
CA SER A 247 4.01 42.02 42.47
C SER A 247 3.04 42.71 43.43
N LEU A 248 1.76 42.33 43.39
CA LEU A 248 0.72 42.81 44.32
C LEU A 248 1.04 42.39 45.77
N GLN A 249 1.45 41.14 46.00
CA GLN A 249 1.86 40.67 47.32
C GLN A 249 3.06 41.44 47.89
N THR A 250 4.04 41.80 47.05
CA THR A 250 5.21 42.57 47.47
C THR A 250 4.81 43.99 47.86
N ARG A 251 3.92 44.62 47.10
CA ARG A 251 3.40 45.97 47.37
C ARG A 251 2.49 46.03 48.60
N LEU A 252 1.70 44.99 48.86
CA LEU A 252 0.89 44.89 50.09
C LEU A 252 1.73 44.84 51.37
N LYS A 253 2.99 44.40 51.29
CA LYS A 253 3.92 44.30 52.43
C LYS A 253 4.69 45.60 52.71
N GLN A 254 4.58 46.62 51.87
CA GLN A 254 5.28 47.89 52.07
C GLN A 254 4.53 48.78 53.07
N GLU A 255 5.24 49.34 54.06
CA GLU A 255 4.65 50.16 55.14
C GLU A 255 4.16 51.53 54.66
N SER A 256 4.68 52.04 53.54
CA SER A 256 4.30 53.33 52.96
C SER A 256 3.54 53.12 51.65
N ARG A 257 2.27 53.55 51.61
CA ARG A 257 1.45 53.55 50.39
C ARG A 257 1.79 54.78 49.56
N SER A 258 2.34 54.59 48.36
CA SER A 258 2.58 55.67 47.41
C SER A 258 1.27 56.24 46.85
N THR A 259 1.30 57.49 46.38
CA THR A 259 0.23 58.07 45.55
C THR A 259 0.02 57.19 44.31
N GLY A 260 -1.20 56.70 44.09
CA GLY A 260 -1.54 55.76 43.00
C GLY A 260 -1.52 54.26 43.37
N TRP A 261 -1.23 53.90 44.63
CA TRP A 261 -1.21 52.50 45.08
C TRP A 261 -2.52 51.74 44.82
N GLU A 262 -3.67 52.39 45.02
CA GLU A 262 -4.98 51.78 44.78
C GLU A 262 -5.23 51.52 43.28
N ASP A 263 -4.73 52.40 42.42
CA ASP A 263 -4.90 52.27 40.96
C ASP A 263 -4.05 51.11 40.43
N ASP A 264 -2.80 50.98 40.87
CA ASP A 264 -1.93 49.87 40.45
C ASP A 264 -2.42 48.51 40.98
N VAL A 265 -3.02 48.47 42.17
CA VAL A 265 -3.64 47.25 42.71
C VAL A 265 -4.87 46.88 41.90
N ARG A 266 -5.69 47.87 41.54
CA ARG A 266 -6.87 47.67 40.69
C ARG A 266 -6.48 47.16 39.30
N GLU A 267 -5.49 47.78 38.65
CA GLU A 267 -4.98 47.35 37.35
C GLU A 267 -4.41 45.92 37.40
N GLY A 268 -3.64 45.59 38.44
CA GLY A 268 -3.12 44.23 38.63
C GLY A 268 -4.23 43.18 38.83
N LEU A 269 -5.28 43.52 39.58
CA LEU A 269 -6.44 42.64 39.75
C LEU A 269 -7.25 42.49 38.46
N GLU A 270 -7.40 43.56 37.67
CA GLU A 270 -8.04 43.51 36.35
C GLU A 270 -7.28 42.59 35.39
N ILE A 271 -5.95 42.69 35.32
CA ILE A 271 -5.13 41.79 34.50
C ILE A 271 -5.28 40.33 34.93
N ILE A 272 -5.31 40.05 36.23
CA ILE A 272 -5.52 38.69 36.74
C ILE A 272 -6.92 38.18 36.35
N ALA A 273 -7.95 39.01 36.50
CA ALA A 273 -9.32 38.66 36.17
C ALA A 273 -9.47 38.34 34.68
N GLU A 274 -8.98 39.22 33.80
CA GLU A 274 -9.01 39.04 32.35
C GLU A 274 -8.29 37.76 31.93
N ARG A 275 -7.08 37.51 32.42
CA ARG A 275 -6.30 36.30 32.08
C ARG A 275 -6.96 35.02 32.60
N SER A 276 -7.62 35.08 33.75
CA SER A 276 -8.36 33.95 34.32
C SER A 276 -9.61 33.63 33.49
N GLU A 277 -10.32 34.65 32.99
CA GLU A 277 -11.48 34.49 32.12
C GLU A 277 -11.09 33.89 30.76
N VAL A 278 -10.01 34.39 30.14
CA VAL A 278 -9.46 33.81 28.90
C VAL A 278 -9.10 32.33 29.12
N LEU A 279 -8.38 32.00 30.21
CA LEU A 279 -8.04 30.60 30.51
C LEU A 279 -9.27 29.73 30.76
N GLY A 280 -10.28 30.25 31.46
CA GLY A 280 -11.55 29.56 31.71
C GLY A 280 -12.30 29.26 30.42
N SER A 281 -12.42 30.23 29.52
CA SER A 281 -13.06 30.05 28.21
C SER A 281 -12.30 29.05 27.33
N PHE A 282 -10.97 29.05 27.37
CA PHE A 282 -10.12 28.06 26.69
C PHE A 282 -10.38 26.64 27.20
N ILE A 283 -10.36 26.42 28.52
CA ILE A 283 -10.62 25.11 29.13
C ILE A 283 -12.04 24.62 28.82
N ALA A 284 -13.04 25.51 28.89
CA ALA A 284 -14.42 25.17 28.54
C ALA A 284 -14.55 24.75 27.08
N SER A 285 -13.88 25.45 26.16
CA SER A 285 -13.88 25.15 24.74
C SER A 285 -13.16 23.82 24.44
N TYR A 286 -12.03 23.55 25.10
CA TYR A 286 -11.33 22.25 25.01
C TYR A 286 -12.18 21.06 25.52
N SER A 287 -12.88 21.25 26.65
CA SER A 287 -13.74 20.22 27.22
C SER A 287 -14.85 19.80 26.24
N LYS A 288 -15.41 20.77 25.49
CA LYS A 288 -16.43 20.49 24.46
C LYS A 288 -15.90 19.64 23.31
N LEU A 289 -14.63 19.79 22.92
CA LEU A 289 -14.00 19.00 21.87
C LEU A 289 -13.70 17.56 22.33
N THR A 290 -13.19 17.41 23.56
CA THR A 290 -12.74 16.11 24.07
C THR A 290 -13.82 15.26 24.70
N ARG A 291 -14.96 15.85 25.07
CA ARG A 291 -16.12 15.17 25.67
C ARG A 291 -17.37 15.29 24.81
N LEU A 292 -17.24 15.14 23.49
CA LEU A 292 -18.43 14.99 22.66
C LEU A 292 -19.14 13.69 23.06
N PRO A 293 -20.38 13.73 23.57
CA PRO A 293 -21.11 12.53 23.94
C PRO A 293 -21.51 11.74 22.69
N GLU A 294 -21.72 10.43 22.86
CA GLU A 294 -22.31 9.57 21.82
C GLU A 294 -23.65 10.17 21.35
N PRO A 295 -23.87 10.30 20.02
CA PRO A 295 -25.09 10.91 19.48
C PRO A 295 -26.33 10.08 19.80
N THR A 296 -27.38 10.75 20.27
CA THR A 296 -28.69 10.13 20.51
C THR A 296 -29.59 10.29 19.30
N PHE A 297 -29.66 9.24 18.47
CA PHE A 297 -30.38 9.27 17.20
C PHE A 297 -31.92 9.27 17.36
N ALA A 298 -32.57 10.31 16.86
CA ALA A 298 -34.02 10.42 16.74
C ALA A 298 -34.43 10.81 15.31
N GLN A 299 -35.69 10.52 14.93
CA GLN A 299 -36.24 10.95 13.65
C GLN A 299 -36.39 12.48 13.64
N MET A 300 -35.85 13.15 12.62
CA MET A 300 -35.96 14.59 12.45
C MET A 300 -36.19 14.98 10.98
N LYS A 301 -37.07 15.95 10.76
CA LYS A 301 -37.30 16.53 9.43
C LYS A 301 -36.20 17.54 9.10
N VAL A 302 -35.56 17.37 7.95
CA VAL A 302 -34.41 18.19 7.51
C VAL A 302 -34.83 19.64 7.28
N GLU A 303 -35.96 19.87 6.62
CA GLU A 303 -36.48 21.22 6.35
C GLU A 303 -36.72 21.99 7.66
N THR A 304 -37.42 21.39 8.63
CA THR A 304 -37.69 22.02 9.94
C THR A 304 -36.41 22.36 10.69
N TRP A 305 -35.39 21.49 10.59
CA TRP A 305 -34.09 21.71 11.21
C TRP A 305 -33.35 22.90 10.58
N ILE A 306 -33.28 22.96 9.26
CA ILE A 306 -32.60 24.05 8.54
C ILE A 306 -33.28 25.39 8.83
N HIS A 307 -34.62 25.45 8.77
CA HIS A 307 -35.36 26.67 9.11
C HIS A 307 -35.17 27.09 10.56
N HIS A 308 -35.10 26.13 11.49
CA HIS A 308 -34.85 26.43 12.90
C HIS A 308 -33.49 27.11 13.08
N VAL A 309 -32.42 26.54 12.52
CA VAL A 309 -31.06 27.08 12.68
C VAL A 309 -30.90 28.42 11.96
N ALA A 310 -31.39 28.55 10.74
CA ALA A 310 -31.34 29.80 9.99
C ALA A 310 -32.07 30.95 10.73
N GLY A 311 -33.19 30.66 11.40
CA GLY A 311 -33.94 31.64 12.18
C GLY A 311 -33.29 32.07 13.50
N LEU A 312 -32.25 31.37 13.97
CA LEU A 312 -31.47 31.78 15.14
C LEU A 312 -30.44 32.87 14.81
N GLU A 313 -30.10 33.02 13.53
CA GLU A 313 -29.15 34.02 13.06
C GLU A 313 -29.89 35.32 12.71
N THR A 314 -29.53 36.42 13.39
CA THR A 314 -30.24 37.70 13.27
C THR A 314 -29.38 38.80 12.66
N ARG A 315 -28.07 38.56 12.48
CA ARG A 315 -27.13 39.58 11.96
C ARG A 315 -27.27 39.77 10.46
N LEU A 316 -27.66 38.72 9.73
CA LEU A 316 -27.82 38.70 8.29
C LEU A 316 -28.97 37.76 7.90
N SER A 317 -29.72 38.09 6.85
CA SER A 317 -30.76 37.20 6.34
C SER A 317 -30.10 35.98 5.70
N VAL A 318 -30.53 34.79 6.10
CA VAL A 318 -30.08 33.51 5.52
C VAL A 318 -31.15 33.04 4.54
N ASP A 319 -30.80 33.00 3.26
CA ASP A 319 -31.69 32.52 2.20
C ASP A 319 -31.75 31.00 2.22
N ILE A 320 -32.97 30.44 2.24
CA ILE A 320 -33.19 28.99 2.26
C ILE A 320 -33.85 28.60 0.95
N LEU A 321 -33.16 27.80 0.13
CA LEU A 321 -33.73 27.31 -1.12
C LEU A 321 -34.55 26.03 -0.89
N PRO A 322 -35.68 25.84 -1.59
CA PRO A 322 -36.53 24.66 -1.40
C PRO A 322 -35.76 23.36 -1.68
N GLY A 323 -35.82 22.42 -0.74
CA GLY A 323 -35.24 21.08 -0.87
C GLY A 323 -36.30 19.97 -0.76
N PRO A 324 -35.90 18.70 -0.92
CA PRO A 324 -36.81 17.56 -0.79
C PRO A 324 -37.31 17.40 0.66
N ASP A 325 -38.57 16.98 0.82
CA ASP A 325 -39.11 16.56 2.14
C ASP A 325 -38.42 15.26 2.54
N LEU A 326 -37.59 15.34 3.58
CA LEU A 326 -36.73 14.26 4.02
C LEU A 326 -36.72 14.19 5.55
N THR A 327 -36.82 12.95 6.06
CA THR A 327 -36.62 12.64 7.47
C THR A 327 -35.39 11.75 7.61
N ILE A 328 -34.49 12.11 8.54
CA ILE A 328 -33.28 11.35 8.85
C ILE A 328 -33.27 10.94 10.32
N ARG A 329 -32.45 9.94 10.68
CA ARG A 329 -32.13 9.63 12.08
C ARG A 329 -30.82 10.29 12.45
N ALA A 330 -30.87 11.24 13.38
CA ALA A 330 -29.70 12.00 13.84
C ALA A 330 -29.91 12.54 15.27
N ASP A 331 -28.83 12.95 15.93
CA ASP A 331 -28.91 13.75 17.14
C ASP A 331 -29.13 15.22 16.77
N ARG A 332 -30.37 15.67 16.95
CA ARG A 332 -30.75 17.04 16.61
C ARG A 332 -29.91 18.09 17.35
N SER A 333 -29.59 17.86 18.62
CA SER A 333 -28.87 18.86 19.42
C SER A 333 -27.43 19.05 18.93
N GLN A 334 -26.77 17.97 18.55
CA GLN A 334 -25.43 18.04 17.98
C GLN A 334 -25.45 18.64 16.57
N LEU A 335 -26.42 18.26 15.73
CA LEU A 335 -26.56 18.84 14.39
C LEU A 335 -26.94 20.32 14.42
N ASP A 336 -27.77 20.75 15.37
CA ASP A 336 -28.04 22.18 15.63
C ASP A 336 -26.71 22.90 15.93
N GLN A 337 -25.90 22.37 16.85
CA GLN A 337 -24.60 22.96 17.18
C GLN A 337 -23.66 23.05 15.97
N LEU A 338 -23.59 21.98 15.16
CA LEU A 338 -22.79 21.93 13.95
C LEU A 338 -23.24 23.03 12.97
N LEU A 339 -24.54 23.09 12.65
CA LEU A 339 -25.06 23.97 11.62
C LEU A 339 -25.07 25.43 12.07
N ILE A 340 -25.39 25.72 13.34
CA ILE A 340 -25.27 27.07 13.92
C ILE A 340 -23.84 27.59 13.75
N ASN A 341 -22.84 26.75 14.03
CA ASN A 341 -21.45 27.15 13.88
C ASN A 341 -21.06 27.39 12.41
N ILE A 342 -21.53 26.56 11.47
CA ILE A 342 -21.28 26.79 10.04
C ILE A 342 -21.94 28.08 9.57
N VAL A 343 -23.23 28.29 9.88
CA VAL A 343 -23.99 29.48 9.48
C VAL A 343 -23.42 30.74 10.10
N SER A 344 -23.04 30.73 11.38
CA SER A 344 -22.38 31.87 12.03
C SER A 344 -21.05 32.21 11.36
N ASN A 345 -20.25 31.20 10.96
CA ASN A 345 -19.00 31.44 10.26
C ASN A 345 -19.21 32.03 8.86
N ALA A 346 -20.23 31.53 8.14
CA ALA A 346 -20.64 32.06 6.83
C ALA A 346 -21.08 33.53 6.93
N VAL A 347 -21.97 33.85 7.88
CA VAL A 347 -22.45 35.23 8.10
C VAL A 347 -21.31 36.17 8.47
N GLU A 348 -20.40 35.74 9.35
CA GLU A 348 -19.23 36.55 9.71
C GLU A 348 -18.32 36.80 8.50
N ALA A 349 -18.07 35.78 7.67
CA ALA A 349 -17.26 35.92 6.47
C ALA A 349 -17.89 36.91 5.46
N SER A 350 -19.21 36.85 5.31
CA SER A 350 -19.99 37.78 4.47
C SER A 350 -20.01 39.21 5.00
N LEU A 351 -20.03 39.42 6.32
CA LEU A 351 -20.00 40.75 6.93
C LEU A 351 -18.61 41.41 6.89
N ASP A 352 -17.53 40.63 6.98
CA ASP A 352 -16.15 41.12 6.93
C ASP A 352 -15.70 41.49 5.51
N ALA A 353 -16.40 41.00 4.48
CA ALA A 353 -16.17 41.41 3.10
C ALA A 353 -16.51 42.90 2.94
N LYS A 354 -15.48 43.75 2.78
CA LYS A 354 -15.59 45.21 2.59
C LYS A 354 -16.20 45.62 1.22
N GLN A 355 -17.20 44.89 0.72
CA GLN A 355 -17.92 45.20 -0.50
C GLN A 355 -19.33 45.73 -0.18
N PRO A 356 -19.85 46.70 -0.96
CA PRO A 356 -21.13 47.34 -0.68
C PRO A 356 -22.37 46.51 -1.07
N ALA A 357 -22.19 45.27 -1.55
CA ALA A 357 -23.29 44.34 -1.72
C ALA A 357 -23.57 43.67 -0.37
N ALA A 358 -24.80 43.76 0.11
CA ALA A 358 -25.23 43.07 1.32
C ALA A 358 -24.83 41.59 1.21
N GLY A 359 -24.00 41.12 2.13
CA GLY A 359 -23.57 39.73 2.15
C GLY A 359 -24.77 38.79 2.07
N ASN A 360 -24.63 37.69 1.36
CA ASN A 360 -25.66 36.66 1.26
C ASN A 360 -25.12 35.31 1.75
N VAL A 361 -25.90 34.67 2.61
CA VAL A 361 -25.67 33.29 3.02
C VAL A 361 -26.86 32.45 2.56
N THR A 362 -26.60 31.43 1.74
CA THR A 362 -27.64 30.55 1.21
C THR A 362 -27.48 29.13 1.74
N ILE A 363 -28.57 28.52 2.23
CA ILE A 363 -28.62 27.10 2.60
C ILE A 363 -29.42 26.32 1.56
N THR A 364 -28.83 25.24 1.06
CA THR A 364 -29.46 24.28 0.14
C THR A 364 -29.27 22.86 0.65
N TRP A 365 -30.20 21.96 0.31
CA TRP A 365 -30.01 20.54 0.58
C TRP A 365 -30.63 19.66 -0.49
N ARG A 366 -30.06 18.47 -0.68
CA ARG A 366 -30.57 17.45 -1.59
C ARG A 366 -30.30 16.05 -1.07
N ILE A 367 -30.93 15.06 -1.71
CA ILE A 367 -30.58 13.65 -1.55
C ILE A 367 -29.73 13.19 -2.73
N SER A 368 -28.64 12.49 -2.44
CA SER A 368 -27.72 11.91 -3.42
C SER A 368 -27.42 10.46 -3.03
N GLY A 369 -28.12 9.52 -3.66
CA GLY A 369 -28.07 8.11 -3.29
C GLY A 369 -28.56 7.87 -1.85
N SER A 370 -27.69 7.32 -0.99
CA SER A 370 -27.98 7.04 0.43
C SER A 370 -27.56 8.19 1.37
N PHE A 371 -27.29 9.38 0.84
CA PHE A 371 -26.78 10.51 1.61
C PHE A 371 -27.63 11.78 1.43
N LEU A 372 -27.80 12.50 2.53
CA LEU A 372 -28.24 13.88 2.57
C LEU A 372 -27.00 14.76 2.37
N GLU A 373 -27.07 15.69 1.42
CA GLU A 373 -26.07 16.73 1.22
C GLU A 373 -26.72 18.08 1.60
N VAL A 374 -26.11 18.80 2.53
CA VAL A 374 -26.49 20.17 2.92
C VAL A 374 -25.32 21.08 2.59
N TRP A 375 -25.59 22.18 1.91
CA TRP A 375 -24.61 23.20 1.58
C TRP A 375 -24.98 24.52 2.22
N VAL A 376 -23.98 25.20 2.76
CA VAL A 376 -24.06 26.58 3.21
C VAL A 376 -23.05 27.37 2.37
N ASP A 377 -23.56 28.25 1.53
CA ASP A 377 -22.79 29.12 0.65
C ASP A 377 -22.72 30.53 1.26
N ASP A 378 -21.52 31.11 1.31
CA ASP A 378 -21.29 32.51 1.66
C ASP A 378 -20.59 33.24 0.52
N ASP A 379 -20.79 34.55 0.45
CA ASP A 379 -20.13 35.48 -0.48
C ASP A 379 -18.99 36.28 0.18
N GLY A 380 -18.41 35.72 1.24
CA GLY A 380 -17.30 36.32 1.97
C GLY A 380 -15.98 36.35 1.20
N LEU A 381 -14.87 36.59 1.89
CA LEU A 381 -13.54 36.63 1.26
C LEU A 381 -13.01 35.25 0.82
N GLY A 382 -13.70 34.17 1.20
CA GLY A 382 -13.23 32.80 1.03
C GLY A 382 -12.16 32.39 2.05
N LEU A 383 -11.73 31.13 1.97
CA LEU A 383 -10.71 30.51 2.81
C LEU A 383 -9.30 30.72 2.26
N ASP A 384 -8.32 30.87 3.16
CA ASP A 384 -6.91 30.74 2.80
C ASP A 384 -6.57 29.26 2.59
N THR A 385 -6.25 28.90 1.35
CA THR A 385 -5.93 27.51 0.96
C THR A 385 -4.63 26.96 1.56
N SER A 386 -3.80 27.80 2.18
CA SER A 386 -2.53 27.37 2.78
C SER A 386 -2.69 26.75 4.18
N ILE A 387 -3.87 26.82 4.78
CA ILE A 387 -4.13 26.39 6.16
C ILE A 387 -5.37 25.49 6.23
N ASP A 388 -5.28 24.39 6.99
CA ASP A 388 -6.44 23.54 7.28
C ASP A 388 -7.36 24.23 8.31
N PRO A 389 -8.58 24.66 7.93
CA PRO A 389 -9.49 25.38 8.83
C PRO A 389 -10.09 24.49 9.94
N PHE A 390 -9.90 23.17 9.87
CA PHE A 390 -10.40 22.23 10.88
C PHE A 390 -9.37 21.94 11.99
N VAL A 391 -8.20 22.56 11.97
CA VAL A 391 -7.22 22.46 13.07
C VAL A 391 -7.78 23.20 14.30
N PRO A 392 -7.97 22.51 15.44
CA PRO A 392 -8.48 23.16 16.65
C PRO A 392 -7.62 24.32 17.12
N PHE A 393 -8.25 25.35 17.68
CA PHE A 393 -7.64 26.59 18.17
C PHE A 393 -6.99 27.46 17.09
N PHE A 394 -7.09 27.08 15.82
CA PHE A 394 -6.72 27.96 14.73
C PHE A 394 -7.87 28.94 14.47
N THR A 395 -7.57 30.23 14.57
CA THR A 395 -8.52 31.29 14.22
C THR A 395 -7.77 32.55 13.84
N THR A 396 -8.29 33.25 12.84
CA THR A 396 -7.84 34.60 12.47
C THR A 396 -8.66 35.68 13.18
N LYS A 397 -9.64 35.30 14.01
CA LYS A 397 -10.64 36.17 14.62
C LYS A 397 -10.25 36.58 16.06
N PRO A 398 -10.37 37.86 16.46
CA PRO A 398 -9.98 38.32 17.80
C PRO A 398 -10.74 37.68 18.97
N GLN A 399 -11.98 37.24 18.75
CA GLN A 399 -12.86 36.65 19.79
C GLN A 399 -13.25 35.18 19.48
N GLY A 400 -12.68 34.60 18.42
CA GLY A 400 -12.99 33.22 18.04
C GLY A 400 -12.27 32.22 18.94
N SER A 401 -12.93 31.16 19.39
CA SER A 401 -12.26 30.08 20.12
C SER A 401 -11.42 29.17 19.22
N GLY A 402 -11.62 29.24 17.89
CA GLY A 402 -10.95 28.37 16.90
C GLY A 402 -11.35 26.89 16.99
N ILE A 403 -12.37 26.53 17.77
CA ILE A 403 -12.80 25.13 17.95
C ILE A 403 -14.03 24.78 17.12
N GLY A 404 -14.82 25.78 16.73
CA GLY A 404 -16.12 25.58 16.08
C GLY A 404 -16.06 24.59 14.92
N LEU A 405 -15.23 24.85 13.91
CA LEU A 405 -15.15 24.01 12.71
C LEU A 405 -14.63 22.61 13.01
N ALA A 406 -13.63 22.48 13.90
CA ALA A 406 -13.12 21.18 14.34
C ALA A 406 -14.21 20.33 15.02
N LEU A 407 -15.01 20.96 15.89
CA LEU A 407 -16.15 20.32 16.55
C LEU A 407 -17.25 19.96 15.55
N SER A 408 -17.57 20.85 14.61
CA SER A 408 -18.50 20.58 13.51
C SER A 408 -18.08 19.35 12.71
N ARG A 409 -16.78 19.18 12.42
CA ARG A 409 -16.25 17.98 11.74
C ARG A 409 -16.43 16.72 12.59
N GLN A 410 -16.09 16.77 13.88
CA GLN A 410 -16.24 15.64 14.79
C GLN A 410 -17.71 15.22 14.96
N ILE A 411 -18.65 16.18 15.01
CA ILE A 411 -20.08 15.90 15.03
C ILE A 411 -20.52 15.22 13.73
N ALA A 412 -20.08 15.70 12.56
CA ALA A 412 -20.40 15.08 11.28
C ALA A 412 -19.89 13.63 11.22
N GLU A 413 -18.66 13.39 11.65
CA GLU A 413 -18.04 12.07 11.70
C GLU A 413 -18.76 11.12 12.68
N ALA A 414 -19.18 11.62 13.85
CA ALA A 414 -19.97 10.86 14.82
C ALA A 414 -21.34 10.42 14.26
N HIS A 415 -21.87 11.15 13.27
CA HIS A 415 -23.07 10.79 12.52
C HIS A 415 -22.79 9.93 11.27
N GLY A 416 -21.57 9.44 11.09
CA GLY A 416 -21.15 8.66 9.92
C GLY A 416 -21.05 9.48 8.63
N GLY A 417 -20.98 10.80 8.76
CA GLY A 417 -20.94 11.77 7.68
C GLY A 417 -19.58 12.42 7.48
N THR A 418 -19.54 13.46 6.65
CA THR A 418 -18.36 14.26 6.36
C THR A 418 -18.70 15.74 6.28
N LEU A 419 -17.78 16.60 6.67
CA LEU A 419 -17.87 18.06 6.51
C LEU A 419 -16.65 18.55 5.73
N THR A 420 -16.86 19.27 4.63
CA THR A 420 -15.80 19.88 3.82
C THR A 420 -16.08 21.37 3.61
N LEU A 421 -15.02 22.12 3.33
CA LEU A 421 -15.09 23.54 2.98
C LEU A 421 -14.32 23.76 1.68
N GLU A 422 -14.91 24.47 0.72
CA GLU A 422 -14.29 24.75 -0.58
C GLU A 422 -14.60 26.20 -1.00
N ASN A 423 -13.60 26.90 -1.55
CA ASN A 423 -13.85 28.22 -2.13
C ASN A 423 -14.67 28.13 -3.41
N HIS A 424 -15.50 29.14 -3.67
CA HIS A 424 -16.15 29.29 -4.96
C HIS A 424 -15.11 29.45 -6.07
N ARG A 425 -15.36 28.81 -7.23
CA ARG A 425 -14.43 28.82 -8.37
C ARG A 425 -14.40 30.15 -9.11
N ASP A 426 -15.57 30.76 -9.26
CA ASP A 426 -15.80 31.90 -10.17
C ASP A 426 -16.22 33.18 -9.42
N ALA A 427 -16.32 33.13 -8.09
CA ALA A 427 -16.76 34.22 -7.23
C ALA A 427 -16.00 34.19 -5.89
N PRO A 428 -15.90 35.32 -5.17
CA PRO A 428 -15.46 35.29 -3.77
C PRO A 428 -16.46 34.51 -2.90
N GLY A 429 -15.96 33.89 -1.83
CA GLY A 429 -16.78 33.18 -0.85
C GLY A 429 -16.43 31.70 -0.72
N CYS A 430 -17.13 31.03 0.20
CA CYS A 430 -16.88 29.64 0.57
C CYS A 430 -18.19 28.83 0.63
N ARG A 431 -18.08 27.55 0.28
CA ARG A 431 -19.12 26.53 0.45
C ARG A 431 -18.72 25.56 1.54
N ALA A 432 -19.51 25.48 2.61
CA ALA A 432 -19.48 24.37 3.54
C ALA A 432 -20.41 23.24 3.03
N SER A 433 -19.89 22.03 2.90
CA SER A 433 -20.64 20.85 2.45
C SER A 433 -20.71 19.81 3.56
N LEU A 434 -21.90 19.62 4.13
CA LEU A 434 -22.19 18.57 5.09
C LEU A 434 -22.87 17.40 4.37
N ARG A 435 -22.33 16.19 4.55
CA ARG A 435 -22.88 14.96 4.01
C ARG A 435 -23.21 14.00 5.13
N LEU A 436 -24.46 13.54 5.23
CA LEU A 436 -24.94 12.63 6.28
C LEU A 436 -25.61 11.39 5.66
N PRO A 437 -25.45 10.18 6.24
CA PRO A 437 -26.16 9.00 5.79
C PRO A 437 -27.66 9.11 6.11
N VAL A 438 -28.52 8.70 5.16
CA VAL A 438 -29.99 8.74 5.31
C VAL A 438 -30.52 7.43 5.94
N GLY A 439 -29.72 6.36 5.96
CA GLY A 439 -30.09 5.05 6.47
C GLY A 439 -29.25 4.60 7.67
N GLY A 440 -29.89 4.48 8.83
CA GLY A 440 -29.36 3.94 10.08
C GLY A 440 -30.47 3.66 11.07
#